data_AF-A0A3C1C158-F1
#
_entry.id   AF-A0A3C1C158-F1
#
_cell.length_a   1.000
_cell.length_b   1.000
_cell.length_c   1.000
_cell.angle_alpha   90.00
_cell.angle_beta   90.00
_cell.angle_gamma   90.00
#
_symmetry.space_group_name_H-M   'P 1'
#
loop_
_entity.id
_entity.type
_entity.pdbx_description
1 polymer ?
#
loop_
_entity_poly.entity_id
_entity_poly.type
_entity_poly.pdbx_seq_one_letter_code
_entity_poly.pdbx_strand_id
1 'polypeptide(L)'
;MAPSGDLAWWIRLRGAGRIFLRTHGGAEAIQEQSVAGANPQWDWHVLSISAPSVFGQAWLEVSVAEGEVQMDLILLAAGQWPREWPGNGLRIPAEHFFHAGYAEADGSGVVLRRAHDPDIELFYGPRMPLPGGAYSVEIEFTADAPEGAEVARFGIRQPAAGVQEWAPLRAGAPARLVASPESNLPVVIALKYNRTHDLKIHAVTITPLANPESGEAGP
;
A
#
# COMPACT_ATOMS: atom_id res chain seq x y z
N MET A 1 -0.08 23.16 -0.32
CA MET A 1 0.76 22.15 -1.01
C MET A 1 0.04 21.79 -2.30
N ALA A 2 0.70 21.86 -3.45
CA ALA A 2 0.10 21.40 -4.70
C ALA A 2 -0.09 19.87 -4.62
N PRO A 3 -1.15 19.30 -5.23
CA PRO A 3 -1.26 17.84 -5.35
C PRO A 3 -0.02 17.30 -6.06
N SER A 4 0.40 16.08 -5.71
CA SER A 4 1.56 15.46 -6.36
C SER A 4 1.29 15.34 -7.87
N GLY A 5 2.31 15.58 -8.68
CA GLY A 5 2.20 15.53 -10.15
C GLY A 5 1.99 14.13 -10.73
N ASP A 6 1.87 13.11 -9.88
CA ASP A 6 1.79 11.69 -10.22
C ASP A 6 0.50 11.01 -9.74
N LEU A 7 -0.56 11.80 -9.50
CA LEU A 7 -1.86 11.29 -9.13
C LEU A 7 -2.43 10.37 -10.23
N ALA A 8 -3.00 9.23 -9.84
CA ALA A 8 -3.58 8.25 -10.76
C ALA A 8 -4.80 7.53 -10.17
N TRP A 9 -5.75 7.20 -11.05
CA TRP A 9 -6.79 6.22 -10.74
C TRP A 9 -6.24 4.82 -10.96
N TRP A 10 -6.40 3.96 -9.95
CA TRP A 10 -6.17 2.53 -10.06
C TRP A 10 -7.53 1.84 -10.05
N ILE A 11 -7.84 1.10 -11.09
CA ILE A 11 -9.16 0.48 -11.28
C ILE A 11 -8.97 -1.00 -11.52
N ARG A 12 -9.63 -1.83 -10.70
CA ARG A 12 -9.57 -3.28 -10.83
C ARG A 12 -10.75 -3.79 -11.66
N LEU A 13 -10.45 -4.42 -12.79
CA LEU A 13 -11.43 -4.82 -13.80
C LEU A 13 -11.25 -6.27 -14.21
N ARG A 14 -12.33 -6.90 -14.70
CA ARG A 14 -12.31 -8.14 -15.50
C ARG A 14 -13.48 -8.16 -16.48
N GLY A 15 -13.40 -8.99 -17.52
CA GLY A 15 -14.50 -9.23 -18.46
C GLY A 15 -14.06 -9.36 -19.91
N ALA A 16 -14.95 -8.95 -20.82
CA ALA A 16 -14.71 -8.91 -22.26
C ALA A 16 -15.25 -7.61 -22.89
N GLY A 17 -15.44 -6.56 -22.08
CA GLY A 17 -15.97 -5.27 -22.50
C GLY A 17 -14.97 -4.12 -22.36
N ARG A 18 -15.49 -2.91 -22.50
CA ARG A 18 -14.75 -1.66 -22.40
C ARG A 18 -15.50 -0.68 -21.52
N ILE A 19 -14.78 0.03 -20.67
CA ILE A 19 -15.31 1.17 -19.92
C ILE A 19 -14.78 2.48 -20.47
N PHE A 20 -15.59 3.52 -20.33
CA PHE A 20 -15.21 4.91 -20.52
C PHE A 20 -15.08 5.59 -19.16
N LEU A 21 -14.02 6.38 -19.02
CA LEU A 21 -13.62 7.02 -17.79
C LEU A 21 -13.48 8.51 -18.05
N ARG A 22 -14.18 9.32 -17.26
CA ARG A 22 -14.07 10.77 -17.30
C ARG A 22 -13.69 11.28 -15.92
N THR A 23 -12.52 11.91 -15.83
CA THR A 23 -12.07 12.55 -14.60
C THR A 23 -12.48 14.01 -14.62
N HIS A 24 -13.03 14.48 -13.51
CA HIS A 24 -13.45 15.86 -13.33
C HIS A 24 -12.61 16.55 -12.27
N GLY A 25 -12.29 17.83 -12.51
CA GLY A 25 -11.75 18.76 -11.54
C GLY A 25 -12.80 19.83 -11.26
N GLY A 26 -13.49 19.74 -10.12
CA GLY A 26 -14.69 20.54 -9.87
C GLY A 26 -15.83 20.17 -10.84
N ALA A 27 -16.33 21.15 -11.59
CA ALA A 27 -17.43 20.95 -12.55
C ALA A 27 -16.97 20.56 -13.96
N GLU A 28 -15.68 20.71 -14.27
CA GLU A 28 -15.15 20.51 -15.62
C GLU A 28 -14.52 19.13 -15.77
N ALA A 29 -14.74 18.50 -16.93
CA ALA A 29 -14.02 17.32 -17.33
C ALA A 29 -12.60 17.71 -17.71
N ILE A 30 -11.61 17.12 -17.02
CA ILE A 30 -10.19 17.42 -17.23
C ILE A 30 -9.49 16.34 -18.04
N GLN A 31 -10.09 15.14 -18.12
CA GLN A 31 -9.49 14.01 -18.84
C GLN A 31 -10.54 12.94 -19.17
N GLU A 32 -10.41 12.34 -20.36
CA GLU A 32 -11.25 11.23 -20.82
C GLU A 32 -10.36 10.09 -21.34
N GLN A 33 -10.70 8.85 -20.98
CA GLN A 33 -9.94 7.66 -21.36
C GLN A 33 -10.89 6.47 -21.55
N SER A 34 -10.49 5.49 -22.38
CA SER A 34 -11.19 4.21 -22.49
C SER A 34 -10.26 3.06 -22.12
N VAL A 35 -10.76 2.12 -21.33
CA VAL A 35 -10.01 0.94 -20.88
C VAL A 35 -10.75 -0.32 -21.27
N ALA A 36 -10.07 -1.23 -21.94
CA ALA A 36 -10.59 -2.56 -22.22
C ALA A 36 -10.36 -3.45 -20.99
N GLY A 37 -11.44 -4.06 -20.49
CA GLY A 37 -11.36 -5.11 -19.49
C GLY A 37 -11.14 -6.46 -20.15
N ALA A 38 -10.18 -6.59 -21.07
CA ALA A 38 -10.00 -7.74 -21.95
C ALA A 38 -9.37 -8.98 -21.28
N ASN A 39 -9.64 -9.18 -19.97
CA ASN A 39 -9.04 -10.23 -19.17
C ASN A 39 -10.14 -10.94 -18.35
N PRO A 40 -10.27 -12.29 -18.42
CA PRO A 40 -11.17 -13.03 -17.53
C PRO A 40 -10.74 -12.96 -16.05
N GLN A 41 -9.46 -12.68 -15.78
CA GLN A 41 -8.91 -12.48 -14.44
C GLN A 41 -8.95 -11.01 -14.04
N TRP A 42 -9.01 -10.77 -12.74
CA TRP A 42 -8.95 -9.42 -12.17
C TRP A 42 -7.58 -8.78 -12.38
N ASP A 43 -7.54 -7.62 -13.00
CA ASP A 43 -6.32 -6.86 -13.26
C ASP A 43 -6.46 -5.39 -12.91
N TRP A 44 -5.35 -4.75 -12.56
CA TRP A 44 -5.28 -3.34 -12.21
C TRP A 44 -4.89 -2.48 -13.42
N HIS A 45 -5.78 -1.58 -13.78
CA HIS A 45 -5.53 -0.54 -14.78
C HIS A 45 -5.20 0.76 -14.07
N VAL A 46 -4.06 1.37 -14.42
CA VAL A 46 -3.62 2.64 -13.83
C VAL A 46 -3.72 3.75 -14.87
N LEU A 47 -4.46 4.79 -14.53
CA LEU A 47 -4.72 5.95 -15.36
C LEU A 47 -4.18 7.19 -14.69
N SER A 48 -3.08 7.73 -15.22
CA SER A 48 -2.52 9.00 -14.75
C SER A 48 -3.55 10.11 -14.93
N ILE A 49 -3.70 10.94 -13.91
CA ILE A 49 -4.54 12.12 -13.91
C ILE A 49 -3.64 13.31 -14.25
N SER A 50 -4.03 14.12 -15.23
CA SER A 50 -3.45 15.44 -15.38
C SER A 50 -3.83 16.29 -14.16
N ALA A 51 -2.94 16.34 -13.17
CA ALA A 51 -3.23 16.98 -11.89
C ALA A 51 -3.63 18.45 -12.12
N PRO A 52 -4.78 18.89 -11.60
CA PRO A 52 -5.15 20.30 -11.68
C PRO A 52 -4.10 21.14 -10.96
N SER A 53 -3.81 22.33 -11.48
CA SER A 53 -2.84 23.27 -10.93
C SER A 53 -3.24 23.86 -9.57
N VAL A 54 -4.45 23.55 -9.10
CA VAL A 54 -5.04 24.03 -7.85
C VAL A 54 -5.57 22.86 -7.03
N PHE A 55 -5.46 22.99 -5.71
CA PHE A 55 -6.09 22.06 -4.78
C PHE A 55 -7.62 22.14 -4.93
N GLY A 56 -8.28 20.99 -5.08
CA GLY A 56 -9.71 20.95 -5.33
C GLY A 56 -10.30 19.55 -5.28
N GLN A 57 -11.59 19.46 -5.57
CA GLN A 57 -12.31 18.19 -5.65
C GLN A 57 -12.02 17.50 -6.99
N ALA A 58 -11.71 16.21 -6.94
CA ALA A 58 -11.65 15.34 -8.10
C ALA A 58 -12.67 14.22 -7.95
N TRP A 59 -13.34 13.88 -9.03
CA TRP A 59 -14.25 12.73 -9.08
C TRP A 59 -14.16 12.02 -10.43
N LEU A 60 -14.57 10.76 -10.45
CA LEU A 60 -14.48 9.88 -11.61
C LEU A 60 -15.89 9.45 -12.02
N GLU A 61 -16.24 9.73 -13.27
CA GLU A 61 -17.38 9.12 -13.95
C GLU A 61 -16.91 7.84 -14.65
N VAL A 62 -17.65 6.75 -14.47
CA VAL A 62 -17.40 5.47 -15.13
C VAL A 62 -18.67 5.03 -15.84
N SER A 63 -18.55 4.74 -17.13
CA SER A 63 -19.65 4.17 -17.92
C SER A 63 -19.19 2.98 -18.75
N VAL A 64 -20.10 2.04 -19.01
CA VAL A 64 -19.83 0.92 -19.91
C VAL A 64 -19.93 1.44 -21.34
N ALA A 65 -18.84 1.28 -22.11
CA ALA A 65 -18.82 1.64 -23.52
C ALA A 65 -19.28 0.47 -24.40
N GLU A 66 -18.85 -0.74 -24.07
CA GLU A 66 -19.14 -1.96 -24.84
C GLU A 66 -19.02 -3.21 -23.96
N GLY A 67 -19.78 -4.27 -24.30
CA GLY A 67 -19.63 -5.60 -23.71
C GLY A 67 -19.98 -5.68 -22.22
N GLU A 68 -19.43 -6.68 -21.54
CA GLU A 68 -19.60 -6.90 -20.10
C GLU A 68 -18.26 -6.67 -19.38
N VAL A 69 -18.28 -5.79 -18.38
CA VAL A 69 -17.14 -5.52 -17.50
C VAL A 69 -17.61 -5.57 -16.06
N GLN A 70 -16.81 -6.18 -15.19
CA GLN A 70 -16.99 -6.15 -13.75
C GLN A 70 -15.87 -5.31 -13.13
N MET A 71 -16.24 -4.51 -12.14
CA MET A 71 -15.37 -3.62 -11.39
C MET A 71 -15.67 -3.79 -9.91
N ASP A 72 -14.65 -3.97 -9.08
CA ASP A 72 -14.83 -4.16 -7.63
C ASP A 72 -14.09 -3.12 -6.79
N LEU A 73 -13.02 -2.52 -7.31
CA LEU A 73 -12.20 -1.54 -6.59
C LEU A 73 -11.74 -0.40 -7.49
N ILE A 74 -11.78 0.82 -6.92
CA ILE A 74 -11.15 2.03 -7.45
C ILE A 74 -10.33 2.64 -6.32
N LEU A 75 -9.08 3.01 -6.60
CA LEU A 75 -8.22 3.78 -5.71
C LEU A 75 -7.81 5.08 -6.41
N LEU A 76 -7.76 6.16 -5.64
CA LEU A 76 -7.02 7.36 -6.01
C LEU A 76 -5.70 7.32 -5.27
N ALA A 77 -4.59 7.21 -6.01
CA ALA A 77 -3.27 7.07 -5.43
C ALA A 77 -2.29 8.07 -6.06
N ALA A 78 -1.24 8.39 -5.31
CA ALA A 78 -0.12 9.22 -5.71
C ALA A 78 1.17 8.45 -5.46
N GLY A 79 2.26 8.84 -6.10
CA GLY A 79 3.54 8.15 -6.00
C GLY A 79 3.73 7.05 -7.05
N GLN A 80 4.95 6.56 -7.10
CA GLN A 80 5.31 5.39 -7.90
C GLN A 80 5.03 4.11 -7.10
N TRP A 81 4.03 3.36 -7.53
CA TRP A 81 3.84 1.98 -7.07
C TRP A 81 4.26 1.01 -8.17
N PRO A 82 5.17 0.06 -7.90
CA PRO A 82 5.72 -0.81 -8.92
C PRO A 82 4.63 -1.69 -9.54
N ARG A 83 4.59 -1.72 -10.88
CA ARG A 83 3.85 -2.76 -11.63
C ARG A 83 4.64 -4.06 -11.69
N GLU A 84 5.96 -3.94 -11.77
CA GLU A 84 6.93 -5.03 -11.68
C GLU A 84 7.71 -4.89 -10.38
N TRP A 85 7.66 -5.91 -9.55
CA TRP A 85 8.26 -5.87 -8.22
C TRP A 85 9.79 -5.93 -8.31
N PRO A 86 10.50 -4.96 -7.72
CA PRO A 86 11.95 -4.98 -7.73
C PRO A 86 12.47 -6.16 -6.91
N GLY A 87 13.46 -6.89 -7.44
CA GLY A 87 14.02 -8.06 -6.76
C GLY A 87 14.70 -7.75 -5.42
N ASN A 88 15.18 -6.52 -5.23
CA ASN A 88 15.73 -6.02 -3.96
C ASN A 88 14.65 -5.47 -3.00
N GLY A 89 13.39 -5.47 -3.40
CA GLY A 89 12.26 -4.98 -2.61
C GLY A 89 11.97 -3.49 -2.76
N LEU A 90 10.76 -3.12 -2.34
CA LEU A 90 10.26 -1.75 -2.28
C LEU A 90 10.38 -1.24 -0.85
N ARG A 91 11.20 -0.20 -0.64
CA ARG A 91 11.29 0.51 0.63
C ARG A 91 10.33 1.69 0.65
N ILE A 92 9.46 1.74 1.64
CA ILE A 92 8.44 2.77 1.83
C ILE A 92 8.76 3.52 3.13
N PRO A 93 9.11 4.81 3.08
CA PRO A 93 9.30 5.63 4.27
C PRO A 93 8.07 5.66 5.18
N ALA A 94 8.28 5.72 6.50
CA ALA A 94 7.20 5.63 7.49
C ALA A 94 6.18 6.77 7.37
N GLU A 95 6.61 7.96 6.99
CA GLU A 95 5.77 9.15 6.79
C GLU A 95 4.78 9.02 5.63
N HIS A 96 4.94 8.02 4.76
CA HIS A 96 3.98 7.71 3.69
C HIS A 96 2.81 6.82 4.16
N PHE A 97 2.83 6.35 5.42
CA PHE A 97 1.74 5.59 6.00
C PHE A 97 0.77 6.52 6.73
N PHE A 98 -0.47 6.07 6.92
CA PHE A 98 -1.35 6.74 7.87
C PHE A 98 -0.85 6.48 9.27
N HIS A 99 -0.70 7.54 10.07
CA HIS A 99 -0.21 7.41 11.43
C HIS A 99 -0.85 8.42 12.39
N ALA A 100 -0.96 8.04 13.67
CA ALA A 100 -1.38 8.93 14.75
C ALA A 100 -0.21 9.62 15.47
N GLY A 101 1.00 9.07 15.35
CA GLY A 101 2.23 9.73 15.81
C GLY A 101 2.56 10.97 15.00
N TYR A 102 3.66 11.63 15.35
CA TYR A 102 4.17 12.74 14.54
C TYR A 102 5.29 12.26 13.62
N ALA A 103 5.30 12.76 12.38
CA ALA A 103 6.44 12.61 11.48
C ALA A 103 7.52 13.62 11.86
N GLU A 104 8.78 13.20 11.86
CA GLU A 104 9.89 14.13 12.03
C GLU A 104 10.02 15.06 10.82
N ALA A 105 10.48 16.30 11.06
CA ALA A 105 10.53 17.34 10.02
C ALA A 105 11.50 17.01 8.87
N ASP A 106 12.48 16.14 9.13
CA ASP A 106 13.45 15.65 8.14
C ASP A 106 12.96 14.42 7.35
N GLY A 107 11.76 13.91 7.66
CA GLY A 107 11.21 12.70 7.04
C GLY A 107 11.91 11.41 7.48
N SER A 108 12.72 11.44 8.55
CA SER A 108 13.49 10.25 8.96
C SER A 108 12.66 9.20 9.70
N GLY A 109 11.41 9.50 10.02
CA GLY A 109 10.47 8.53 10.57
C GLY A 109 9.24 9.12 11.25
N VAL A 110 8.43 8.21 11.77
CA VAL A 110 7.23 8.49 12.57
C VAL A 110 7.50 8.07 14.01
N VAL A 111 7.26 8.98 14.96
CA VAL A 111 7.50 8.76 16.38
C VAL A 111 6.18 8.55 17.13
N LEU A 112 6.12 7.46 17.89
CA LEU A 112 5.07 7.08 18.82
C LEU A 112 5.61 7.19 20.24
N ARG A 113 4.94 7.99 21.07
CA ARG A 113 5.32 8.30 22.45
C ARG A 113 4.44 7.57 23.43
N ARG A 114 5.06 6.84 24.35
CA ARG A 114 4.39 6.05 25.40
C ARG A 114 3.51 6.90 26.32
N ALA A 115 3.79 8.20 26.42
CA ALA A 115 3.02 9.10 27.26
C ALA A 115 1.76 9.64 26.58
N HIS A 116 1.73 9.70 25.24
CA HIS A 116 0.70 10.43 24.48
C HIS A 116 -0.15 9.51 23.60
N ASP A 117 0.48 8.55 22.92
CA ASP A 117 -0.17 7.78 21.88
C ASP A 117 -0.85 6.52 22.45
N PRO A 118 -2.09 6.19 22.04
CA PRO A 118 -2.87 5.09 22.63
C PRO A 118 -2.37 3.69 22.23
N ASP A 119 -2.70 2.67 23.02
CA ASP A 119 -2.42 1.25 22.69
C ASP A 119 -3.47 0.69 21.73
N ILE A 120 -3.40 1.14 20.47
CA ILE A 120 -4.24 0.68 19.36
C ILE A 120 -3.40 0.57 18.07
N GLU A 121 -4.04 0.24 16.96
CA GLU A 121 -3.43 0.36 15.64
C GLU A 121 -3.23 1.84 15.29
N LEU A 122 -1.97 2.28 15.27
CA LEU A 122 -1.62 3.69 15.08
C LEU A 122 -0.81 3.98 13.83
N PHE A 123 -0.41 2.95 13.10
CA PHE A 123 0.38 3.06 11.89
C PHE A 123 -0.12 2.00 10.92
N TYR A 124 -0.65 2.43 9.77
CA TYR A 124 -1.20 1.51 8.77
C TYR A 124 -1.14 2.04 7.34
N GLY A 125 -1.02 1.14 6.38
CA GLY A 125 -0.88 1.49 4.95
C GLY A 125 -0.07 0.44 4.19
N PRO A 126 0.36 0.72 2.95
CA PRO A 126 -0.03 1.86 2.12
C PRO A 126 -1.42 1.69 1.48
N ARG A 127 -2.12 0.56 1.70
CA ARG A 127 -3.40 0.22 1.01
C ARG A 127 -3.25 0.16 -0.50
N MET A 128 -2.11 -0.36 -0.97
CA MET A 128 -1.81 -0.51 -2.38
C MET A 128 -1.87 -1.98 -2.81
N PRO A 129 -2.17 -2.26 -4.09
CA PRO A 129 -2.20 -3.62 -4.62
C PRO A 129 -0.87 -4.35 -4.46
N LEU A 130 -0.89 -5.58 -3.97
CA LEU A 130 0.28 -6.45 -3.91
C LEU A 130 -0.05 -7.72 -4.69
N PRO A 131 0.66 -8.06 -5.79
CA PRO A 131 0.41 -9.30 -6.53
C PRO A 131 0.48 -10.51 -5.61
N GLY A 132 -0.28 -11.57 -5.95
CA GLY A 132 -0.20 -12.81 -5.19
C GLY A 132 1.21 -13.42 -5.26
N GLY A 133 1.65 -14.04 -4.16
CA GLY A 133 3.00 -14.59 -4.03
C GLY A 133 3.55 -14.46 -2.62
N ALA A 134 4.75 -14.99 -2.37
CA ALA A 134 5.40 -14.89 -1.06
C ALA A 134 6.29 -13.63 -0.98
N TYR A 135 6.21 -12.92 0.14
CA TYR A 135 6.98 -11.70 0.40
C TYR A 135 7.55 -11.71 1.82
N SER A 136 8.76 -11.18 1.97
CA SER A 136 9.31 -10.76 3.25
C SER A 136 8.93 -9.30 3.49
N VAL A 137 8.31 -9.01 4.64
CA VAL A 137 8.00 -7.65 5.07
C VAL A 137 8.82 -7.34 6.30
N GLU A 138 9.61 -6.27 6.24
CA GLU A 138 10.51 -5.83 7.30
C GLU A 138 10.17 -4.41 7.74
N ILE A 139 10.13 -4.18 9.06
CA ILE A 139 10.01 -2.83 9.63
C ILE A 139 11.36 -2.41 10.19
N GLU A 140 11.85 -1.28 9.71
CA GLU A 140 13.01 -0.58 10.24
C GLU A 140 12.53 0.37 11.35
N PHE A 141 13.05 0.20 12.57
CA PHE A 141 12.63 1.00 13.73
C PHE A 141 13.75 1.14 14.77
N THR A 142 13.60 2.14 15.64
CA THR A 142 14.38 2.32 16.87
C THR A 142 13.44 2.50 18.04
N ALA A 143 13.85 2.08 19.23
CA ALA A 143 13.04 2.20 20.44
C ALA A 143 13.91 2.54 21.64
N ASP A 144 13.39 3.41 22.52
CA ASP A 144 14.02 3.71 23.82
C ASP A 144 13.58 2.67 24.85
N ALA A 145 14.10 1.45 24.70
CA ALA A 145 13.73 0.29 25.51
C ALA A 145 14.92 -0.65 25.74
N PRO A 146 14.93 -1.45 26.82
CA PRO A 146 15.90 -2.53 26.99
C PRO A 146 15.88 -3.51 25.82
N GLU A 147 17.05 -4.06 25.47
CA GLU A 147 17.16 -5.07 24.41
C GLU A 147 16.19 -6.25 24.64
N GLY A 148 15.49 -6.66 23.59
CA GLY A 148 14.49 -7.73 23.63
C GLY A 148 13.10 -7.31 24.13
N ALA A 149 12.95 -6.10 24.68
CA ALA A 149 11.64 -5.57 25.09
C ALA A 149 10.72 -5.41 23.87
N GLU A 150 9.52 -5.96 23.97
CA GLU A 150 8.51 -5.83 22.92
C GLU A 150 7.86 -4.45 23.02
N VAL A 151 7.89 -3.68 21.93
CA VAL A 151 7.38 -2.29 21.88
C VAL A 151 6.15 -2.15 20.98
N ALA A 152 5.95 -3.09 20.07
CA ALA A 152 4.80 -3.15 19.18
C ALA A 152 4.68 -4.54 18.56
N ARG A 153 3.62 -4.75 17.78
CA ARG A 153 3.52 -5.85 16.83
C ARG A 153 3.07 -5.32 15.49
N PHE A 154 3.52 -5.94 14.42
CA PHE A 154 3.05 -5.62 13.08
C PHE A 154 2.57 -6.86 12.33
N GLY A 155 1.67 -6.64 11.40
CA GLY A 155 1.11 -7.68 10.57
C GLY A 155 0.68 -7.11 9.22
N ILE A 156 0.37 -8.01 8.30
CA ILE A 156 -0.20 -7.68 7.01
C ILE A 156 -1.59 -8.30 6.89
N ARG A 157 -2.52 -7.57 6.27
CA ARG A 157 -3.87 -8.06 5.97
C ARG A 157 -4.32 -7.70 4.57
N GLN A 158 -5.13 -8.58 3.99
CA GLN A 158 -5.96 -8.29 2.83
C GLN A 158 -7.42 -8.05 3.26
N PRO A 159 -8.23 -7.33 2.46
CA PRO A 159 -9.68 -7.27 2.64
C PRO A 159 -10.27 -8.67 2.83
N ALA A 160 -11.23 -8.80 3.75
CA ALA A 160 -11.90 -10.06 4.14
C ALA A 160 -11.04 -11.15 4.82
N ALA A 161 -9.71 -11.13 4.71
CA ALA A 161 -8.83 -12.15 5.32
C ALA A 161 -8.41 -11.84 6.78
N GLY A 162 -8.52 -10.58 7.21
CA GLY A 162 -7.96 -10.16 8.50
C GLY A 162 -6.43 -10.19 8.51
N VAL A 163 -5.81 -9.99 9.68
CA VAL A 163 -4.35 -10.07 9.82
C VAL A 163 -3.93 -11.52 9.81
N GLN A 164 -3.05 -11.89 8.87
CA GLN A 164 -2.55 -13.26 8.72
C GLN A 164 -1.70 -13.66 9.93
N GLU A 165 -0.73 -12.82 10.29
CA GLU A 165 0.18 -13.03 11.41
C GLU A 165 0.61 -11.70 12.03
N TRP A 166 0.87 -11.71 13.34
CA TRP A 166 1.47 -10.59 14.06
C TRP A 166 2.90 -10.95 14.48
N ALA A 167 3.89 -10.26 13.91
CA ALA A 167 5.28 -10.35 14.33
C ALA A 167 5.62 -9.28 15.38
N PRO A 168 6.36 -9.63 16.45
CA PRO A 168 6.75 -8.68 17.48
C PRO A 168 7.85 -7.74 17.00
N LEU A 169 7.78 -6.47 17.39
CA LEU A 169 8.89 -5.52 17.32
C LEU A 169 9.59 -5.54 18.67
N ARG A 170 10.82 -6.05 18.71
CA ARG A 170 11.65 -6.11 19.92
C ARG A 170 12.85 -5.20 19.77
N ALA A 171 13.09 -4.33 20.75
CA ALA A 171 14.23 -3.41 20.72
C ALA A 171 15.56 -4.17 20.51
N GLY A 172 16.39 -3.68 19.60
CA GLY A 172 17.67 -4.30 19.24
C GLY A 172 17.60 -5.47 18.27
N ALA A 173 16.40 -5.90 17.83
CA ALA A 173 16.23 -7.02 16.91
C ALA A 173 15.50 -6.61 15.62
N PRO A 174 15.85 -7.21 14.46
CA PRO A 174 15.11 -6.99 13.22
C PRO A 174 13.67 -7.50 13.36
N ALA A 175 12.70 -6.73 12.84
CA ALA A 175 11.30 -7.12 12.82
C ALA A 175 10.90 -7.51 11.39
N ARG A 176 10.69 -8.80 11.16
CA ARG A 176 10.37 -9.37 9.85
C ARG A 176 9.23 -10.39 9.97
N LEU A 177 8.37 -10.42 8.95
CA LEU A 177 7.40 -11.49 8.74
C LEU A 177 7.42 -11.97 7.28
N VAL A 178 6.94 -13.18 7.05
CA VAL A 178 6.67 -13.69 5.70
C VAL A 178 5.17 -13.66 5.48
N ALA A 179 4.77 -13.15 4.33
CA ALA A 179 3.38 -13.00 3.94
C ALA A 179 3.14 -13.64 2.58
N SER A 180 1.98 -14.27 2.42
CA SER A 180 1.57 -14.83 1.14
C SER A 180 0.17 -14.33 0.76
N PRO A 181 0.03 -13.08 0.28
CA PRO A 181 -1.21 -12.62 -0.32
C PRO A 181 -1.66 -13.59 -1.43
N GLU A 182 -2.93 -13.98 -1.42
CA GLU A 182 -3.48 -14.94 -2.38
C GLU A 182 -3.97 -14.27 -3.67
N SER A 183 -4.20 -12.95 -3.62
CA SER A 183 -4.76 -12.16 -4.70
C SER A 183 -4.01 -10.84 -4.86
N ASN A 184 -4.25 -10.13 -5.96
CA ASN A 184 -3.76 -8.77 -6.19
C ASN A 184 -4.57 -7.68 -5.46
N LEU A 185 -5.32 -8.02 -4.41
CA LEU A 185 -6.07 -7.03 -3.62
C LEU A 185 -5.12 -6.11 -2.83
N PRO A 186 -5.56 -4.89 -2.46
CA PRO A 186 -4.76 -3.99 -1.66
C PRO A 186 -4.39 -4.61 -0.32
N VAL A 187 -3.13 -4.44 0.10
CA VAL A 187 -2.66 -4.91 1.41
C VAL A 187 -2.54 -3.76 2.39
N VAL A 188 -2.78 -4.08 3.66
CA VAL A 188 -2.51 -3.17 4.78
C VAL A 188 -1.48 -3.82 5.67
N ILE A 189 -0.30 -3.21 5.73
CA ILE A 189 0.62 -3.37 6.84
C ILE A 189 0.07 -2.53 7.98
N ALA A 190 -0.11 -3.15 9.14
CA ALA A 190 -0.66 -2.52 10.33
C ALA A 190 0.28 -2.78 11.50
N LEU A 191 0.47 -1.76 12.33
CA LEU A 191 1.24 -1.85 13.56
C LEU A 191 0.37 -1.47 14.75
N LYS A 192 0.33 -2.38 15.72
CA LYS A 192 -0.28 -2.18 17.03
C LYS A 192 0.81 -1.83 18.03
N TYR A 193 0.77 -0.59 18.51
CA TYR A 193 1.72 -0.06 19.46
C TYR A 193 1.30 -0.41 20.89
N ASN A 194 2.17 -1.02 21.69
CA ASN A 194 1.77 -1.49 23.03
C ASN A 194 2.01 -0.46 24.15
N ARG A 195 2.52 0.73 23.80
CA ARG A 195 2.72 1.86 24.72
C ARG A 195 3.66 1.58 25.90
N THR A 196 4.51 0.56 25.80
CA THR A 196 5.49 0.26 26.86
C THR A 196 6.67 1.24 26.85
N HIS A 197 7.13 1.62 25.65
CA HIS A 197 8.31 2.46 25.40
C HIS A 197 8.11 3.33 24.16
N ASP A 198 8.84 4.42 24.04
CA ASP A 198 8.80 5.26 22.83
C ASP A 198 9.39 4.48 21.64
N LEU A 199 8.77 4.66 20.48
CA LEU A 199 9.07 3.92 19.24
C LEU A 199 9.17 4.90 18.07
N LYS A 200 10.26 4.84 17.31
CA LYS A 200 10.41 5.54 16.04
C LYS A 200 10.45 4.51 14.90
N ILE A 201 9.53 4.64 13.96
CA ILE A 201 9.44 3.80 12.75
C ILE A 201 10.09 4.57 11.61
N HIS A 202 11.05 3.97 10.92
CA HIS A 202 11.78 4.62 9.83
C HIS A 202 11.21 4.28 8.47
N ALA A 203 10.94 2.99 8.23
CA ALA A 203 10.40 2.51 6.96
C ALA A 203 9.84 1.09 7.07
N VAL A 204 9.12 0.70 6.03
CA VAL A 204 8.76 -0.68 5.76
C VAL A 204 9.34 -1.09 4.42
N THR A 205 10.00 -2.25 4.37
CA THR A 205 10.51 -2.85 3.14
C THR A 205 9.71 -4.10 2.82
N ILE A 206 9.21 -4.20 1.59
CA ILE A 206 8.52 -5.39 1.08
C ILE A 206 9.41 -5.99 0.00
N THR A 207 9.84 -7.24 0.17
CA THR A 207 10.72 -7.93 -0.77
C THR A 207 10.05 -9.20 -1.27
N PRO A 208 9.89 -9.40 -2.59
CA PRO A 208 9.39 -10.66 -3.12
C PRO A 208 10.36 -11.78 -2.78
N LEU A 209 9.84 -12.90 -2.29
CA LEU A 209 10.61 -14.12 -2.10
C LEU A 209 10.55 -14.93 -3.39
N ALA A 210 11.69 -15.49 -3.80
CA ALA A 210 11.71 -16.40 -4.94
C ALA A 210 10.71 -17.54 -4.70
N ASN A 211 9.83 -17.80 -5.68
CA ASN A 211 8.98 -18.97 -5.62
C ASN A 211 9.88 -20.22 -5.61
N PRO A 212 9.72 -21.15 -4.67
CA PRO A 212 10.49 -22.41 -4.68
C PRO A 212 10.23 -23.29 -5.92
N GLU A 213 9.29 -22.91 -6.80
CA GLU A 213 8.91 -23.66 -8.00
C GLU A 213 9.54 -23.16 -9.32
N SER A 214 10.44 -22.17 -9.31
CA SER A 214 11.26 -21.88 -10.50
C SER A 214 12.53 -22.75 -10.52
N GLY A 215 12.37 -24.05 -10.27
CA GLY A 215 13.35 -25.05 -10.67
C GLY A 215 13.29 -25.19 -12.18
N GLU A 216 14.08 -24.38 -12.89
CA GLU A 216 14.41 -24.68 -14.28
C GLU A 216 14.97 -26.11 -14.32
N ALA A 217 14.19 -27.02 -14.90
CA ALA A 217 14.73 -28.24 -15.44
C ALA A 217 15.70 -27.82 -16.55
N GLY A 218 16.98 -27.73 -16.21
CA GLY A 218 18.05 -27.55 -17.18
C GLY A 218 18.05 -28.71 -18.20
N PRO A 219 18.46 -28.44 -19.46
CA PRO A 219 18.41 -29.38 -20.56
C PRO A 219 19.23 -30.66 -20.34
#